data_AF-A0A7V9IG97-F1
#
_entry.id   AF-A0A7V9IG97-F1
#
_cell.length_a   1.000
_cell.length_b   1.000
_cell.length_c   1.000
_cell.angle_alpha   90.00
_cell.angle_beta   90.00
_cell.angle_gamma   90.00
#
_symmetry.space_group_name_H-M   'P 1'
#
loop_
_entity.id
_entity.type
_entity.pdbx_description
1 polymer ?
#
loop_
_entity_poly.entity_id
_entity_poly.type
_entity_poly.pdbx_seq_one_letter_code
_entity_poly.pdbx_strand_id
1 'polypeptide(L)' 'MSRMLLVPLEDVVVFPNMNVTLTVDVGSEERVLLVPRHESSYASVGTVAEVTDRVRLPGGGRAVALTGLHRGIAGSA' A
#
# COMPACT_ATOMS: atom_id res chain seq x y z
N MET A 1 5.85 -6.45 -17.91
CA MET A 1 5.47 -5.15 -17.32
C MET A 1 4.28 -5.40 -16.42
N SER A 2 4.35 -5.01 -15.14
CA SER A 2 3.29 -5.32 -14.16
C SER A 2 2.48 -4.06 -13.86
N ARG A 3 1.19 -4.08 -14.19
CA ARG A 3 0.23 -3.07 -13.73
C ARG A 3 -0.09 -3.35 -12.27
N MET A 4 -0.05 -2.34 -11.42
CA MET A 4 -0.34 -2.46 -9.99
C MET A 4 -1.36 -1.41 -9.57
N LEU A 5 -2.22 -1.75 -8.61
CA LEU A 5 -3.11 -0.79 -7.97
C LEU A 5 -2.27 0.18 -7.12
N LEU A 6 -2.52 1.48 -7.32
CA LEU A 6 -1.91 2.55 -6.53
C LEU A 6 -2.79 2.80 -5.30
N VAL A 7 -2.21 2.66 -4.11
CA VAL A 7 -2.89 2.87 -2.82
C VAL A 7 -2.27 4.10 -2.15
N PRO A 8 -3.01 5.22 -2.00
CA PRO A 8 -2.52 6.41 -1.30
C PRO A 8 -2.37 6.15 0.20
N LEU A 9 -1.30 6.67 0.79
CA LEU A 9 -1.09 6.72 2.24
C LEU A 9 -1.03 8.18 2.70
N GLU A 10 -2.04 8.61 3.45
CA GLU A 10 -2.09 9.98 4.00
C GLU A 10 -1.05 10.16 5.09
N ASP A 11 -0.07 11.01 4.86
CA ASP A 11 0.95 11.43 5.85
C ASP A 11 1.71 10.28 6.52
N VAL A 12 1.75 9.11 5.87
CA VAL A 12 2.42 7.90 6.37
C VAL A 12 3.28 7.30 5.26
N VAL A 13 4.42 6.73 5.66
CA VAL A 13 5.33 6.02 4.77
C VAL A 13 5.55 4.60 5.28
N VAL A 14 5.47 3.63 4.37
CA VAL A 14 5.85 2.24 4.61
C VAL A 14 7.17 1.97 3.89
N PHE A 15 8.16 1.43 4.60
CA PHE A 15 9.45 1.05 4.05
C PHE A 15 9.48 -0.44 3.65
N PRO A 16 10.40 -0.84 2.75
CA PRO A 16 10.71 -2.25 2.52
C PRO A 16 11.00 -3.00 3.83
N ASN A 17 10.57 -4.26 3.88
CA ASN A 17 10.66 -5.19 5.01
C ASN A 17 9.77 -4.84 6.23
N MET A 18 8.95 -3.79 6.16
CA MET A 18 7.94 -3.54 7.19
C MET A 18 6.73 -4.46 7.02
N ASN A 19 6.27 -5.03 8.14
CA ASN A 19 4.98 -5.70 8.24
C ASN A 19 4.02 -4.75 8.95
N VAL A 20 2.95 -4.35 8.27
CA VAL A 20 2.00 -3.36 8.76
C VAL A 20 0.57 -3.81 8.53
N THR A 21 -0.34 -3.40 9.41
CA THR A 21 -1.78 -3.58 9.23
C THR A 21 -2.41 -2.21 9.03
N LEU A 22 -3.00 -1.97 7.86
CA LEU A 22 -3.54 -0.67 7.47
C LEU A 22 -5.01 -0.77 7.09
N THR A 23 -5.80 0.24 7.43
CA THR A 23 -7.19 0.41 6.99
C THR A 23 -7.22 1.07 5.61
N VAL A 24 -6.71 0.36 4.60
CA VAL A 24 -6.68 0.80 3.20
C VAL A 24 -7.43 -0.20 2.33
N ASP A 25 -7.95 0.27 1.20
CA ASP A 25 -8.57 -0.59 0.20
C ASP A 25 -7.52 -1.04 -0.82
N VAL A 26 -7.35 -2.36 -0.95
CA VAL A 26 -6.47 -3.01 -1.92
C VAL A 26 -7.25 -3.80 -2.97
N GLY A 27 -8.58 -3.75 -2.93
CA GLY A 27 -9.45 -4.60 -3.73
C GLY A 27 -9.09 -6.08 -3.61
N SER A 28 -9.02 -6.75 -4.76
CA SER A 28 -8.62 -8.15 -4.89
C SER A 28 -7.14 -8.35 -5.20
N GLU A 29 -6.33 -7.30 -5.21
CA GLU A 29 -4.93 -7.39 -5.60
C GLU A 29 -4.11 -8.15 -4.57
N GLU A 30 -3.15 -8.96 -5.03
CA GLU A 30 -2.15 -9.61 -4.19
C GLU A 30 -0.94 -8.71 -3.96
N ARG A 31 -0.72 -7.75 -4.87
CA ARG A 31 0.37 -6.77 -4.78
C ARG A 31 -0.11 -5.38 -5.15
N VAL A 32 0.28 -4.41 -4.34
CA VAL A 32 -0.09 -3.00 -4.50
C VAL A 32 1.13 -2.10 -4.42
N LEU A 33 1.02 -0.90 -4.99
CA LEU A 33 2.01 0.16 -4.82
C LEU A 33 1.47 1.16 -3.78
N LEU A 34 2.06 1.13 -2.60
CA LEU A 34 1.77 2.08 -1.53
C LEU A 34 2.50 3.39 -1.83
N VAL A 35 1.78 4.50 -2.02
CA VAL A 35 2.35 5.80 -2.37
C VAL A 35 2.01 6.84 -1.30
N PRO A 36 3.01 7.43 -0.63
CA PRO A 36 2.78 8.55 0.27
C PRO A 36 2.06 9.69 -0.45
N ARG A 37 1.00 10.20 0.17
CA ARG A 37 0.27 11.39 -0.24
C ARG A 37 0.29 12.40 0.90
N HIS A 38 0.65 13.64 0.57
CA HIS A 38 0.54 14.79 1.46
C HIS A 38 -0.34 15.81 0.76
N GLU A 39 -1.46 16.18 1.41
CA GLU A 39 -2.51 17.00 0.79
C GLU A 39 -2.94 16.42 -0.57
N SER A 40 -2.77 17.15 -1.67
CA SER A 40 -3.13 16.69 -3.02
C SER A 40 -1.95 16.16 -3.83
N SER A 41 -0.77 16.00 -3.21
CA SER A 41 0.47 15.64 -3.88
C SER A 41 0.89 14.21 -3.57
N TYR A 42 1.15 13.43 -4.62
CA TYR A 42 1.70 12.08 -4.52
C TYR A 42 3.22 12.10 -4.63
N ALA A 43 3.89 11.30 -3.80
CA ALA A 43 5.30 11.03 -3.98
C ALA A 43 5.55 10.24 -5.29
N SER A 44 6.66 10.51 -5.97
CA SER A 44 7.06 9.78 -7.18
C SER A 44 7.49 8.34 -6.88
N VAL A 45 7.95 8.10 -5.65
CA VAL A 45 8.45 6.82 -5.15
C VAL A 45 7.54 6.31 -4.05
N GLY A 46 7.16 5.05 -4.15
CA GLY A 46 6.40 4.32 -3.14
C GLY A 46 7.05 2.99 -2.80
N THR A 47 6.31 2.14 -2.08
CA THR A 47 6.72 0.79 -1.72
C THR A 47 5.76 -0.20 -2.34
N VAL A 48 6.29 -1.15 -3.11
CA VAL A 48 5.53 -2.31 -3.54
C VAL A 48 5.36 -3.23 -2.33
N ALA A 49 4.12 -3.58 -2.03
CA ALA A 49 3.77 -4.41 -0.91
C ALA A 49 2.92 -5.61 -1.35
N GLU A 50 3.12 -6.73 -0.67
CA GLU A 50 2.28 -7.93 -0.79
C GLU A 50 1.16 -7.88 0.25
N VAL A 51 -0.06 -8.22 -0.18
CA VAL A 51 -1.22 -8.38 0.70
C VAL A 51 -1.16 -9.77 1.31
N THR A 52 -0.74 -9.85 2.57
CA THR A 52 -0.56 -11.13 3.26
C THR A 52 -1.84 -11.62 3.92
N ASP A 53 -2.72 -10.71 4.35
CA ASP A 53 -4.01 -11.06 4.93
C ASP A 53 -5.05 -9.94 4.80
N ARG A 54 -6.34 -10.30 4.83
CA ARG A 54 -7.49 -9.39 4.87
C ARG A 54 -8.27 -9.66 6.15
N VAL A 55 -8.14 -8.75 7.12
CA VAL A 55 -8.64 -8.97 8.47
C VAL A 55 -9.86 -8.11 8.78
N ARG A 56 -10.74 -8.64 9.64
CA ARG A 56 -11.85 -7.88 10.24
C ARG A 56 -11.44 -7.40 11.62
N LEU A 57 -11.48 -6.09 11.81
CA LEU A 57 -11.18 -5.45 13.09
C LEU A 57 -12.40 -5.50 14.02
N PRO A 58 -12.18 -5.46 15.35
CA PRO A 58 -13.25 -5.18 16.31
C PRO A 58 -14.02 -3.92 15.91
N GLY A 59 -15.35 -3.93 16.06
CA GLY A 59 -16.21 -2.84 15.57
C GLY A 59 -16.57 -2.94 14.08
N GLY A 60 -16.19 -4.02 13.39
CA GLY A 60 -16.65 -4.32 12.03
C GLY A 60 -15.82 -3.69 10.91
N GLY A 61 -14.77 -2.93 11.25
CA GLY A 61 -13.81 -2.38 10.30
C GLY A 61 -13.08 -3.47 9.50
N ARG A 62 -12.50 -3.07 8.37
CA ARG A 62 -11.64 -3.94 7.56
C ARG A 62 -10.24 -3.34 7.53
N ALA A 63 -9.23 -4.20 7.59
CA ALA A 63 -7.85 -3.83 7.41
C ALA A 63 -7.13 -4.91 6.59
N VAL A 64 -5.96 -4.56 6.10
CA VAL A 64 -5.11 -5.46 5.33
C VAL A 64 -3.75 -5.53 5.98
N ALA A 65 -3.25 -6.75 6.15
CA ALA A 65 -1.87 -6.98 6.52
C ALA A 65 -1.01 -6.94 5.24
N LEU A 66 0.07 -6.17 5.31
CA LEU A 66 0.94 -5.87 4.18
C LEU A 66 2.40 -6.11 4.57
N THR A 67 3.17 -6.68 3.64
CA THR A 67 4.64 -6.77 3.75
C THR A 67 5.27 -5.93 2.65
N GLY A 68 6.05 -4.92 3.05
CA GLY A 68 6.81 -4.09 2.11
C GLY A 68 7.95 -4.91 1.47
N LEU A 69 8.01 -4.94 0.14
CA LEU A 69 9.00 -5.73 -0.60
C LEU A 69 10.21 -4.88 -1.02
N HIS A 70 9.95 -3.88 -1.86
CA HIS A 70 10.98 -2.98 -2.40
C HIS A 70 10.35 -1.66 -2.85
N ARG A 71 11.18 -0.65 -3.13
CA ARG A 71 10.70 0.63 -3.67
C ARG A 71 10.21 0.47 -5.11
N GLY A 72 9.19 1.24 -5.49
CA GLY A 72 8.65 1.33 -6.84
C GLY A 72 8.44 2.79 -7.25
N ILE A 73 8.49 3.08 -8.55
CA ILE A 73 8.25 4.42 -9.10
C ILE A 73 6.88 4.43 -9.79
N ALA A 74 5.99 5.32 -9.37
CA ALA A 74 4.70 5.46 -10.02
C ALA A 74 4.87 6.10 -11.40
N GLY A 75 4.26 5.51 -12.43
CA GLY A 75 4.29 6.07 -13.78
C GLY A 75 5.62 5.94 -14.53
N SER A 76 6.59 5.15 -14.05
CA SER A 76 7.74 4.76 -14.87
C SER A 76 7.29 3.76 -15.94
N ALA A 77 6.88 4.28 -17.08
CA ALA A 77 6.66 3.52 -18.32
C ALA A 77 7.94 3.51 -19.16
#